data_AF-A0A1V1HYE9-F1
#
_entry.id   AF-A0A1V1HYE9-F1
#
_cell.length_a   1.000
_cell.length_b   1.000
_cell.length_c   1.000
_cell.angle_alpha   90.00
_cell.angle_beta   90.00
_cell.angle_gamma   90.00
#
_symmetry.space_group_name_H-M   'P 1'
#
loop_
_entity.id
_entity.type
_entity.pdbx_description
1 polymer ?
#
loop_
_entity_poly.entity_id
_entity_poly.type
_entity_poly.pdbx_seq_one_letter_code
_entity_poly.pdbx_strand_id
1 'polypeptide(L)' 'MSNNNKTVVPAAKAALNQMKLEIANEIGLANYDTVDKGNLTARQNGYVGGYMTKKLVELAEQQMAGK' A
#
# COMPACT_ATOMS: atom_id res chain seq x y z
N MET A 1 15.53 -3.56 14.61
CA MET A 1 15.15 -2.14 14.44
C MET A 1 13.65 -2.05 14.38
N SER A 2 13.02 -1.32 15.31
CA SER A 2 11.57 -1.11 15.28
C SER A 2 11.27 -0.05 14.22
N ASN A 3 10.67 -0.45 13.08
CA ASN A 3 10.26 0.48 12.05
C ASN A 3 9.10 1.34 12.57
N ASN A 4 9.41 2.55 13.02
CA ASN A 4 8.44 3.55 13.47
C ASN A 4 7.71 4.24 12.30
N ASN A 5 7.29 3.49 11.27
CA ASN A 5 6.49 4.05 10.20
C ASN A 5 5.05 4.26 10.69
N LYS A 6 4.83 5.36 11.42
CA LYS A 6 3.52 5.77 11.89
C LYS A 6 2.79 6.45 10.73
N THR A 7 1.59 5.95 10.44
CA THR A 7 0.69 6.62 9.49
C THR A 7 0.35 8.01 10.00
N VAL A 8 0.39 9.01 9.12
CA VAL A 8 0.07 10.42 9.45
C VAL A 8 -1.30 10.55 10.11
N VAL A 9 -2.27 9.75 9.64
CA VAL A 9 -3.59 9.60 10.25
C VAL A 9 -3.71 8.19 10.83
N PRO A 10 -3.59 8.00 12.16
CA PRO A 10 -3.64 6.67 12.79
C PRO A 10 -4.92 5.89 12.49
N ALA A 11 -6.06 6.58 12.40
CA ALA A 11 -7.35 5.97 12.08
C ALA A 11 -7.39 5.32 10.69
N ALA A 12 -6.59 5.82 9.74
CA ALA A 12 -6.54 5.29 8.38
C ALA A 12 -5.71 3.99 8.27
N LYS A 13 -4.97 3.60 9.32
CA LYS A 13 -4.02 2.48 9.26
C LYS A 13 -4.65 1.17 8.79
N ALA A 14 -5.86 0.86 9.27
CA ALA A 14 -6.57 -0.35 8.86
C ALA A 14 -6.94 -0.32 7.36
N ALA A 15 -7.51 0.79 6.88
CA ALA A 15 -7.88 0.97 5.48
C ALA A 15 -6.64 0.95 4.56
N LEU A 16 -5.55 1.61 4.96
CA LEU A 16 -4.28 1.62 4.22
C LEU A 16 -3.65 0.22 4.15
N ASN A 17 -3.74 -0.57 5.23
CA ASN A 17 -3.29 -1.95 5.20
C ASN A 17 -4.13 -2.80 4.25
N GLN A 18 -5.45 -2.66 4.28
CA GLN A 18 -6.36 -3.37 3.38
C GLN A 18 -6.04 -3.05 1.91
N MET A 19 -5.91 -1.77 1.57
CA MET A 19 -5.53 -1.32 0.23
C MET A 19 -4.19 -1.90 -0.22
N LYS A 20 -3.19 -1.93 0.66
CA LYS A 20 -1.89 -2.53 0.37
C LYS A 20 -2.01 -4.01 0.01
N LEU A 21 -2.87 -4.76 0.70
CA LEU A 21 -3.09 -6.19 0.43
C LEU A 21 -3.84 -6.40 -0.89
N GLU A 22 -4.86 -5.59 -1.15
CA GLU A 22 -5.60 -5.61 -2.43
C GLU A 22 -4.68 -5.36 -3.61
N ILE A 23 -3.85 -4.31 -3.53
CA ILE A 23 -2.88 -3.97 -4.59
C ILE A 23 -1.84 -5.07 -4.77
N ALA A 24 -1.33 -5.63 -3.67
CA ALA A 24 -0.40 -6.74 -3.75
C ALA A 24 -1.02 -7.94 -4.49
N ASN A 25 -2.27 -8.27 -4.20
CA ASN A 25 -3.01 -9.31 -4.90
C ASN A 25 -3.22 -8.98 -6.40
N GLU A 26 -3.59 -7.73 -6.72
CA GLU A 26 -3.77 -7.25 -8.10
C GLU A 26 -2.50 -7.41 -8.95
N ILE A 27 -1.32 -7.19 -8.36
CA ILE A 27 -0.04 -7.32 -9.06
C ILE A 27 0.56 -8.74 -8.98
N GLY A 28 -0.22 -9.72 -8.51
CA GLY A 28 0.17 -11.13 -8.48
C GLY A 28 1.04 -11.56 -7.29
N LEU A 29 1.15 -10.73 -6.25
CA LEU A 29 1.85 -11.06 -5.00
C LEU A 29 0.87 -11.65 -3.98
N ALA A 30 0.62 -12.95 -4.09
CA ALA A 30 -0.17 -13.68 -3.11
C ALA A 30 0.51 -13.68 -1.72
N ASN A 31 -0.30 -13.69 -0.66
CA ASN A 31 0.15 -13.81 0.73
C ASN A 31 1.12 -12.69 1.17
N TYR A 32 0.99 -11.49 0.59
CA TYR A 32 1.86 -10.35 0.91
C TYR A 32 1.83 -9.95 2.40
N ASP A 33 0.74 -10.26 3.10
CA ASP A 33 0.63 -10.02 4.54
C ASP A 33 1.58 -10.90 5.36
N THR A 34 1.64 -12.20 5.02
CA THR A 34 2.32 -13.22 5.81
C THR A 34 3.72 -13.55 5.29
N VAL A 35 4.00 -13.28 4.02
CA VAL A 35 5.33 -13.49 3.44
C VAL A 35 6.34 -12.58 4.12
N ASP A 36 7.56 -13.08 4.33
CA ASP A 36 8.69 -12.25 4.71
C ASP A 36 9.06 -11.33 3.55
N LYS A 37 9.01 -10.01 3.79
CA LYS A 37 9.26 -8.99 2.77
C LYS A 37 10.74 -9.01 2.34
N GLY A 38 11.63 -9.60 3.14
CA GLY A 38 13.02 -9.84 2.78
C GLY A 38 13.21 -10.89 1.68
N ASN A 39 12.25 -11.81 1.51
CA ASN A 39 12.26 -12.80 0.42
C ASN A 39 11.71 -12.23 -0.91
N LEU A 40 11.04 -11.08 -0.86
CA LEU A 40 10.58 -10.38 -2.06
C LEU A 40 11.69 -9.48 -2.59
N THR A 41 11.79 -9.38 -3.91
CA THR A 41 12.73 -8.43 -4.52
C THR A 41 12.35 -6.99 -4.14
N ALA A 42 13.36 -6.12 -4.02
CA ALA A 42 13.13 -4.70 -3.77
C ALA A 42 12.15 -4.07 -4.78
N ARG A 43 12.17 -4.54 -6.04
CA ARG A 43 11.25 -4.14 -7.09
C ARG A 43 9.80 -4.53 -6.79
N GLN A 44 9.55 -5.76 -6.33
CA GLN A 44 8.20 -6.22 -5.97
C GLN A 44 7.61 -5.41 -4.82
N ASN A 45 8.38 -5.25 -3.73
CA ASN A 45 7.98 -4.40 -2.60
C ASN A 45 7.73 -2.95 -3.04
N GLY A 46 8.62 -2.42 -3.89
CA GLY A 46 8.50 -1.07 -4.45
C GLY A 46 7.25 -0.88 -5.33
N TYR A 47 6.88 -1.89 -6.13
CA TYR A 47 5.65 -1.84 -6.93
C TYR A 47 4.40 -1.77 -6.07
N VAL A 48 4.28 -2.56 -5.01
CA VAL A 48 3.12 -2.46 -4.10
C VAL A 48 2.98 -1.03 -3.54
N GLY A 49 4.09 -0.47 -3.03
CA GLY A 49 4.08 0.90 -2.50
C GLY A 49 3.77 1.96 -3.56
N GLY A 50 4.35 1.83 -4.76
CA GLY A 50 4.13 2.76 -5.86
C GLY A 50 2.69 2.77 -6.36
N TYR A 51 2.08 1.59 -6.55
CA TYR A 51 0.67 1.48 -6.92
C TYR A 51 -0.26 2.00 -5.82
N MET A 52 0.08 1.78 -4.55
CA MET A 52 -0.68 2.32 -3.42
C MET A 52 -0.68 3.83 -3.42
N THR A 53 0.48 4.48 -3.58
CA THR A 53 0.56 5.94 -3.72
C THR A 53 -0.22 6.42 -4.93
N LYS A 54 -0.12 5.74 -6.07
CA LYS A 54 -0.86 6.10 -7.29
C LYS A 54 -2.37 6.09 -7.07
N LYS A 55 -2.94 5.02 -6.51
CA LYS A 55 -4.38 4.95 -6.20
C LYS A 55 -4.82 6.02 -5.20
N LEU A 56 -4.01 6.29 -4.17
CA LEU A 56 -4.33 7.35 -3.20
C LEU A 56 -4.37 8.73 -3.85
N VAL A 57 -3.42 9.01 -4.76
CA VAL A 57 -3.40 10.26 -5.54
C VAL A 57 -4.61 10.32 -6.46
N GLU A 58 -4.94 9.25 -7.19
CA GLU A 58 -6.13 9.20 -8.05
C GLU A 58 -7.43 9.49 -7.27
N LEU A 59 -7.59 8.89 -6.09
CA LEU A 59 -8.74 9.15 -5.21
C LEU A 59 -8.79 10.61 -4.74
N ALA A 60 -7.64 11.18 -4.38
CA ALA A 60 -7.56 12.58 -3.98
C ALA A 60 -7.87 13.52 -5.16
N GLU A 61 -7.36 13.23 -6.36
CA GLU A 61 -7.65 13.98 -7.58
C GLU A 61 -9.15 13.93 -7.92
N GLN A 62 -9.80 12.78 -7.77
CA GLN A 62 -11.26 12.63 -7.96
C GLN A 62 -12.05 13.51 -6.97
N GLN A 63 -11.71 13.43 -5.69
CA GLN A 63 -12.34 14.26 -4.66
C GLN A 63 -12.13 15.76 -4.90
N MET A 64 -10.93 16.16 -5.32
CA MET A 64 -10.61 17.56 -5.64
C MET A 64 -11.32 18.04 -6.91
N ALA A 65 -11.56 17.15 -7.87
CA ALA A 65 -12.35 17.43 -9.07
C ALA A 65 -13.86 17.52 -8.79
N GLY A 66 -14.30 17.32 -7.54
CA GLY A 66 -15.71 17.34 -7.16
C GLY A 66 -16.51 16.17 -7.73
N LYS A 67 -15.84 15.04 -8.00
CA LYS A 67 -16.45 13.79 -8.43
C LYS A 67 -16.49 12.77 -7.31
#